data_AF-A0A916SXI8-F1
#
_entry.id   AF-A0A916SXI8-F1
#
_cell.length_a   1.000
_cell.length_b   1.000
_cell.length_c   1.000
_cell.angle_alpha   90.00
_cell.angle_beta   90.00
_cell.angle_gamma   90.00
#
_symmetry.space_group_name_H-M   'P 1'
#
loop_
_entity.id
_entity.type
_entity.pdbx_description
1 polymer ?
#
loop_
_entity_poly.entity_id
_entity_poly.type
_entity_poly.pdbx_seq_one_letter_code
_entity_poly.pdbx_strand_id
1 'polypeptide(L)'
;MEETTMRRTYFKLAATLIAAPTMLVGAGALAASPAHAATARNGVCETGEFCLYYNSYEAGSVSDFTTSISDYGATQPSCYDFKSAGAGQGLCVKNNAASVWNRTGKTVTVFYNSGYGGASQNFAAGTKGNLNATLKNNNASHRIGAAPASVRGIDVSDNNSTIDWASQKAAGVRFAYAKASEGSTWTDPTFSRNYNGSRNAGIIRGAYHFANPAGASGKTQADFFISHGGGWRADGYTLPGALDVEGTCYGKTDAAMVSWIKAFVAEYKLKEGRTPVIYTNRSWWQDCTGNSTAFHSSALWFAHPTTVGTLPGGWAKQTIWQYGISNGIDQNKFNGSLTALKAFANNS
;
A
#
# COMPACT_ATOMS: atom_id res chain seq x y z
N MET A 1 61.84 -7.77 37.94
CA MET A 1 60.42 -7.61 38.29
C MET A 1 59.67 -8.58 37.38
N GLU A 2 59.79 -9.89 37.62
CA GLU A 2 58.89 -10.69 38.49
C GLU A 2 57.41 -10.51 38.07
N GLU A 3 56.64 -11.53 37.71
CA GLU A 3 56.64 -12.91 38.24
C GLU A 3 56.10 -13.91 37.19
N THR A 4 56.63 -15.13 37.29
CA THR A 4 56.54 -16.23 36.33
C THR A 4 55.49 -17.25 36.76
N THR A 5 54.59 -17.60 35.84
CA THR A 5 53.73 -18.78 35.92
C THR A 5 54.56 -20.07 35.82
N MET A 6 54.70 -20.84 36.90
CA MET A 6 54.77 -22.31 36.82
C MET A 6 54.73 -22.96 38.21
N ARG A 7 53.82 -23.93 38.42
CA ARG A 7 54.12 -25.07 39.31
C ARG A 7 53.46 -26.35 38.78
N ARG A 8 54.34 -27.24 38.34
CA ARG A 8 54.12 -28.68 38.12
C ARG A 8 53.84 -29.36 39.46
N THR A 9 53.04 -30.43 39.46
CA THR A 9 53.30 -31.56 40.38
C THR A 9 53.06 -32.89 39.66
N TYR A 10 54.06 -33.76 39.84
CA TYR A 10 54.22 -35.12 39.35
C TYR A 10 53.32 -36.10 40.12
N PHE A 11 52.94 -37.25 39.55
CA PHE A 11 53.42 -38.56 40.02
C PHE A 11 52.94 -39.73 39.13
N LYS A 12 53.82 -40.73 39.06
CA LYS A 12 53.71 -42.02 38.37
C LYS A 12 52.60 -42.89 38.97
N LEU A 13 51.94 -43.72 38.17
CA LEU A 13 51.98 -45.18 38.34
C LEU A 13 51.43 -45.90 37.10
N ALA A 14 52.04 -47.05 36.83
CA ALA A 14 51.74 -47.93 35.72
C ALA A 14 50.63 -48.93 36.06
N ALA A 15 49.99 -49.38 34.98
CA ALA A 15 49.63 -50.76 34.69
C ALA A 15 48.26 -51.32 35.15
N THR A 16 47.58 -51.83 34.11
CA THR A 16 46.80 -53.08 34.01
C THR A 16 45.27 -53.03 34.17
N LEU A 17 44.64 -52.87 33.00
CA LEU A 17 43.52 -53.64 32.44
C LEU A 17 42.59 -54.41 33.40
N ILE A 18 41.35 -53.93 33.50
CA ILE A 18 40.15 -54.78 33.47
C ILE A 18 39.19 -54.18 32.44
N ALA A 19 38.78 -54.99 31.47
CA ALA A 19 37.87 -54.63 30.40
C ALA A 19 36.47 -54.30 30.93
N ALA A 20 35.91 -53.17 30.46
CA ALA A 20 34.49 -52.82 30.60
C ALA A 20 33.95 -52.43 29.20
N PRO A 21 32.67 -52.72 28.91
CA PRO A 21 32.13 -52.74 27.56
C PRO A 21 32.07 -51.34 26.95
N THR A 22 32.43 -51.25 25.67
CA THR A 22 32.21 -50.08 24.81
C THR A 22 30.73 -49.72 24.79
N MET A 23 30.34 -48.66 25.52
CA MET A 23 29.12 -47.93 25.21
C MET A 23 29.38 -47.09 23.96
N LEU A 24 28.71 -47.43 22.85
CA LEU A 24 28.51 -46.49 21.76
C LEU A 24 27.74 -45.29 22.31
N VAL A 25 28.41 -44.14 22.43
CA VAL A 25 27.73 -42.86 22.51
C VAL A 25 27.20 -42.58 21.10
N GLY A 26 25.95 -42.96 20.87
CA GLY A 26 25.21 -42.53 19.70
C GLY A 26 25.10 -41.00 19.74
N ALA A 27 25.74 -40.33 18.78
CA ALA A 27 25.43 -38.94 18.48
C ALA A 27 23.97 -38.88 18.00
N GLY A 28 23.05 -38.63 18.94
CA GLY A 28 21.66 -38.33 18.61
C GLY A 28 21.63 -37.03 17.82
N ALA A 29 21.54 -37.13 16.50
CA ALA A 29 21.15 -36.01 15.67
C ALA A 29 19.76 -35.56 16.15
N LEU A 30 19.68 -34.39 16.75
CA LEU A 30 18.42 -33.69 16.97
C LEU A 30 17.86 -33.37 15.57
N ALA A 31 17.01 -34.25 15.07
CA ALA A 31 16.23 -33.99 13.88
C ALA A 31 15.33 -32.79 14.17
N ALA A 32 15.67 -31.62 13.64
CA ALA A 32 14.75 -30.50 13.59
C ALA A 32 13.50 -30.98 12.83
N SER A 33 12.36 -31.04 13.51
CA SER A 33 11.10 -31.37 12.86
C SER A 33 10.86 -30.42 11.68
N PRO A 34 10.34 -30.91 10.54
CA PRO A 34 10.06 -30.04 9.41
C PRO A 34 9.07 -28.96 9.86
N ALA A 35 9.40 -27.70 9.57
CA ALA A 35 8.48 -26.59 9.77
C ALA A 35 7.21 -26.89 8.98
N HIS A 36 6.12 -27.20 9.68
CA HIS A 36 4.83 -27.39 9.05
C HIS A 36 4.41 -26.06 8.46
N ALA A 37 3.99 -26.06 7.19
CA ALA A 37 3.41 -24.89 6.58
C ALA A 37 2.14 -24.51 7.34
N ALA A 38 2.03 -23.23 7.72
CA ALA A 38 0.86 -22.71 8.42
C ALA A 38 -0.41 -23.05 7.65
N THR A 39 -1.35 -23.73 8.31
CA THR A 39 -2.62 -24.10 7.71
C THR A 39 -3.72 -23.28 8.34
N ALA A 40 -4.07 -22.18 7.68
CA ALA A 40 -5.04 -21.23 8.21
C ALA A 40 -6.35 -21.93 8.59
N ARG A 41 -6.89 -21.50 9.72
CA ARG A 41 -8.17 -21.88 10.31
C ARG A 41 -8.22 -23.33 10.81
N ASN A 42 -7.11 -23.88 11.30
CA ASN A 42 -7.06 -25.24 11.84
C ASN A 42 -7.19 -25.33 13.37
N GLY A 43 -7.21 -24.18 14.08
CA GLY A 43 -7.30 -24.14 15.54
C GLY A 43 -5.95 -24.36 16.25
N VAL A 44 -4.83 -24.20 15.55
CA VAL A 44 -3.48 -24.26 16.10
C VAL A 44 -2.79 -22.95 15.74
N CYS A 45 -2.17 -22.29 16.72
CA CYS A 45 -1.50 -21.01 16.46
C CYS A 45 -0.06 -21.22 16.00
N GLU A 46 0.20 -21.14 14.69
CA GLU A 46 1.47 -21.52 14.07
C GLU A 46 2.35 -20.32 13.71
N THR A 47 3.62 -20.57 13.35
CA THR A 47 4.50 -19.50 12.84
C THR A 47 3.93 -18.97 11.53
N GLY A 48 3.80 -17.65 11.42
CA GLY A 48 3.21 -17.00 10.25
C GLY A 48 1.76 -16.56 10.43
N GLU A 49 1.12 -16.92 11.57
CA GLU A 49 -0.29 -16.67 11.79
C GLU A 49 -0.56 -15.56 12.83
N PHE A 50 -1.73 -14.95 12.69
CA PHE A 50 -2.32 -14.13 13.73
C PHE A 50 -3.47 -14.89 14.39
N CYS A 51 -3.41 -15.03 15.72
CA CYS A 51 -4.32 -15.88 16.47
C CYS A 51 -5.15 -15.04 17.44
N LEU A 52 -6.45 -15.27 17.46
CA LEU A 52 -7.42 -14.67 18.37
C LEU A 52 -7.93 -15.74 19.33
N TYR A 53 -7.91 -15.44 20.63
CA TYR A 53 -8.32 -16.34 21.70
C TYR A 53 -9.60 -15.84 22.37
N TYR A 54 -10.49 -16.76 22.70
CA TYR A 54 -11.77 -16.46 23.34
C TYR A 54 -11.59 -15.83 24.73
N ASN A 55 -10.61 -16.28 25.52
CA ASN A 55 -10.31 -15.72 26.84
C ASN A 55 -9.04 -14.88 26.85
N SER A 56 -8.85 -14.12 27.93
CA SER A 56 -7.61 -13.39 28.19
C SER A 56 -6.42 -14.35 28.41
N TYR A 57 -5.21 -13.85 28.22
CA TYR A 57 -3.94 -14.59 28.41
C TYR A 57 -3.83 -15.84 27.52
N GLU A 58 -4.25 -15.70 26.25
CA GLU A 58 -4.15 -16.72 25.21
C GLU A 58 -4.82 -18.06 25.61
N ALA A 59 -5.93 -17.97 26.35
CA ALA A 59 -6.69 -19.11 26.85
C ALA A 59 -8.02 -19.31 26.10
N GLY A 60 -8.63 -20.48 26.29
CA GLY A 60 -9.87 -20.87 25.60
C GLY A 60 -9.63 -21.32 24.16
N SER A 61 -10.70 -21.37 23.38
CA SER A 61 -10.63 -21.75 21.97
C SER A 61 -9.93 -20.67 21.13
N VAL A 62 -9.20 -21.08 20.08
CA VAL A 62 -8.42 -20.20 19.21
C VAL A 62 -8.97 -20.20 17.77
N SER A 63 -8.83 -19.04 17.14
CA SER A 63 -9.00 -18.84 15.71
C SER A 63 -7.72 -18.24 15.15
N ASP A 64 -7.14 -18.87 14.14
CA ASP A 64 -5.86 -18.51 13.51
C ASP A 64 -6.05 -18.06 12.05
N PHE A 65 -5.20 -17.13 11.59
CA PHE A 65 -5.32 -16.45 10.30
C PHE A 65 -3.96 -16.15 9.67
N THR A 66 -3.82 -16.43 8.37
CA THR A 66 -2.62 -16.07 7.57
C THR A 66 -2.80 -14.77 6.77
N THR A 67 -4.02 -14.24 6.70
CA THR A 67 -4.39 -13.06 5.91
C THR A 67 -5.13 -12.03 6.75
N SER A 68 -5.26 -10.80 6.24
CA SER A 68 -6.10 -9.78 6.89
C SER A 68 -7.58 -10.09 6.67
N ILE A 69 -8.40 -9.93 7.70
CA ILE A 69 -9.85 -10.15 7.63
C ILE A 69 -10.57 -8.84 7.91
N SER A 70 -11.29 -8.32 6.91
CA SER A 70 -12.03 -7.05 6.98
C SER A 70 -13.36 -7.17 7.73
N ASP A 71 -13.94 -8.36 7.86
CA ASP A 71 -15.12 -8.60 8.70
C ASP A 71 -15.10 -10.06 9.20
N TYR A 72 -15.14 -10.25 10.51
CA TYR A 72 -15.24 -11.59 11.11
C TYR A 72 -16.61 -12.25 10.93
N GLY A 73 -17.64 -11.52 10.49
CA GLY A 73 -19.01 -12.02 10.38
C GLY A 73 -19.69 -12.17 11.73
N ALA A 74 -21.00 -11.91 11.79
CA ALA A 74 -21.75 -11.86 13.05
C ALA A 74 -22.46 -13.17 13.43
N THR A 75 -22.75 -14.03 12.45
CA THR A 75 -23.62 -15.20 12.64
C THR A 75 -23.12 -16.41 11.87
N GLN A 76 -23.36 -17.60 12.42
CA GLN A 76 -23.16 -18.86 11.69
C GLN A 76 -24.18 -19.00 10.54
N PRO A 77 -23.84 -19.71 9.45
CA PRO A 77 -22.58 -20.44 9.21
C PRO A 77 -21.45 -19.59 8.60
N SER A 78 -21.66 -18.30 8.40
CA SER A 78 -20.76 -17.45 7.60
C SER A 78 -19.70 -16.71 8.40
N CYS A 79 -19.80 -16.68 9.73
CA CYS A 79 -18.80 -16.05 10.58
C CYS A 79 -17.52 -16.90 10.69
N TYR A 80 -16.41 -16.22 10.94
CA TYR A 80 -15.21 -16.86 11.42
C TYR A 80 -15.42 -17.26 12.87
N ASP A 81 -15.32 -18.55 13.17
CA ASP A 81 -15.51 -19.15 14.48
C ASP A 81 -14.18 -19.55 15.15
N PHE A 82 -14.19 -19.68 16.48
CA PHE A 82 -13.08 -20.31 17.19
C PHE A 82 -13.08 -21.82 16.95
N LYS A 83 -11.94 -22.37 16.52
CA LYS A 83 -11.81 -23.71 15.93
C LYS A 83 -11.36 -24.78 16.91
N SER A 84 -10.42 -24.44 17.79
CA SER A 84 -9.83 -25.42 18.70
C SER A 84 -10.80 -25.87 19.78
N ALA A 85 -10.51 -26.98 20.44
CA ALA A 85 -11.24 -27.38 21.64
C ALA A 85 -11.10 -26.32 22.74
N GLY A 86 -12.15 -26.14 23.56
CA GLY A 86 -12.14 -25.29 24.74
C GLY A 86 -13.29 -24.29 24.79
N ALA A 87 -13.28 -23.43 25.82
CA ALA A 87 -14.29 -22.39 26.00
C ALA A 87 -14.35 -21.47 24.77
N GLY A 88 -15.56 -21.28 24.24
CA GLY A 88 -15.82 -20.45 23.05
C GLY A 88 -15.76 -21.18 21.71
N GLN A 89 -15.46 -22.48 21.69
CA GLN A 89 -15.44 -23.28 20.45
C GLN A 89 -16.77 -23.14 19.68
N GLY A 90 -16.68 -22.88 18.37
CA GLY A 90 -17.83 -22.72 17.47
C GLY A 90 -18.54 -21.37 17.54
N LEU A 91 -18.23 -20.52 18.53
CA LEU A 91 -18.74 -19.14 18.57
C LEU A 91 -18.03 -18.27 17.55
N CYS A 92 -18.75 -17.29 16.99
CA CYS A 92 -18.17 -16.29 16.09
C CYS A 92 -17.10 -15.46 16.81
N VAL A 93 -15.96 -15.22 16.16
CA VAL A 93 -14.85 -14.41 16.66
C VAL A 93 -15.29 -12.95 16.91
N LYS A 94 -16.16 -12.42 16.03
CA LYS A 94 -16.69 -11.06 16.15
C LYS A 94 -17.28 -10.84 17.55
N ASN A 95 -16.78 -9.81 18.22
CA ASN A 95 -17.17 -9.42 19.57
C ASN A 95 -16.97 -10.50 20.65
N ASN A 96 -16.11 -11.49 20.42
CA ASN A 96 -15.85 -12.55 21.41
C ASN A 96 -14.36 -12.82 21.67
N ALA A 97 -13.43 -12.23 20.92
CA ALA A 97 -12.01 -12.39 21.22
C ALA A 97 -11.56 -11.48 22.37
N ALA A 98 -10.70 -12.01 23.24
CA ALA A 98 -10.20 -11.31 24.42
C ALA A 98 -8.67 -11.16 24.48
N SER A 99 -7.93 -12.01 23.77
CA SER A 99 -6.46 -11.89 23.66
C SER A 99 -5.96 -12.42 22.32
N VAL A 100 -4.68 -12.16 22.04
CA VAL A 100 -4.08 -12.46 20.75
C VAL A 100 -2.69 -13.05 20.90
N TRP A 101 -2.26 -13.80 19.90
CA TRP A 101 -0.84 -14.05 19.65
C TRP A 101 -0.51 -13.71 18.21
N ASN A 102 0.35 -12.71 18.03
CA ASN A 102 0.88 -12.35 16.72
C ASN A 102 2.14 -13.17 16.41
N ARG A 103 1.98 -14.31 15.76
CA ARG A 103 3.09 -15.13 15.26
C ARG A 103 3.48 -14.79 13.81
N THR A 104 2.94 -13.71 13.26
CA THR A 104 3.34 -13.19 11.96
C THR A 104 4.67 -12.43 12.04
N GLY A 105 5.33 -12.23 10.90
CA GLY A 105 6.51 -11.35 10.80
C GLY A 105 6.18 -9.85 10.71
N LYS A 106 4.92 -9.45 10.92
CA LYS A 106 4.45 -8.06 10.76
C LYS A 106 3.71 -7.59 12.01
N THR A 107 3.58 -6.28 12.18
CA THR A 107 2.62 -5.75 13.17
C THR A 107 1.21 -6.09 12.73
N VAL A 108 0.36 -6.55 13.64
CA VAL A 108 -1.07 -6.75 13.39
C VAL A 108 -1.86 -5.70 14.14
N THR A 109 -2.83 -5.08 13.46
CA THR A 109 -3.79 -4.16 14.07
C THR A 109 -5.14 -4.84 14.21
N VAL A 110 -5.71 -4.88 15.41
CA VAL A 110 -7.09 -5.32 15.66
C VAL A 110 -7.99 -4.09 15.78
N PHE A 111 -9.17 -4.14 15.16
CA PHE A 111 -10.10 -3.02 15.05
C PHE A 111 -11.45 -3.36 15.68
N TYR A 112 -12.08 -2.32 16.23
CA TYR A 112 -13.40 -2.37 16.83
C TYR A 112 -14.48 -2.67 15.78
N ASN A 113 -14.43 -2.00 14.61
CA ASN A 113 -15.41 -2.17 13.54
C ASN A 113 -14.90 -3.06 12.41
N SER A 114 -15.85 -3.58 11.61
CA SER A 114 -15.56 -4.12 10.29
C SER A 114 -14.91 -3.04 9.40
N GLY A 115 -14.27 -3.47 8.31
CA GLY A 115 -13.61 -2.57 7.35
C GLY A 115 -12.36 -1.90 7.90
N TYR A 116 -11.72 -2.45 8.93
CA TYR A 116 -10.54 -1.87 9.59
C TYR A 116 -10.81 -0.48 10.21
N GLY A 117 -12.02 -0.29 10.76
CA GLY A 117 -12.48 0.99 11.29
C GLY A 117 -12.58 1.05 12.82
N GLY A 118 -12.77 2.26 13.35
CA GLY A 118 -12.98 2.51 14.78
C GLY A 118 -11.70 2.46 15.62
N ALA A 119 -11.87 2.31 16.94
CA ALA A 119 -10.75 2.14 17.87
C ALA A 119 -9.90 0.92 17.47
N SER A 120 -8.59 0.99 17.72
CA SER A 120 -7.67 -0.07 17.31
C SER A 120 -6.50 -0.25 18.27
N GLN A 121 -5.88 -1.43 18.21
CA GLN A 121 -4.70 -1.80 18.99
C GLN A 121 -3.72 -2.55 18.12
N ASN A 122 -2.45 -2.16 18.22
CA ASN A 122 -1.35 -2.80 17.51
C ASN A 122 -0.68 -3.85 18.37
N PHE A 123 -0.30 -4.96 17.76
CA PHE A 123 0.49 -6.03 18.33
C PHE A 123 1.72 -6.23 17.45
N ALA A 124 2.91 -5.98 17.99
CA ALA A 124 4.15 -6.16 17.25
C ALA A 124 4.38 -7.64 16.89
N ALA A 125 5.22 -7.89 15.88
CA ALA A 125 5.57 -9.25 15.48
C ALA A 125 6.11 -10.07 16.68
N GLY A 126 5.65 -11.30 16.84
CA GLY A 126 6.03 -12.21 17.92
C GLY A 126 5.32 -11.97 19.27
N THR A 127 4.54 -10.89 19.42
CA THR A 127 3.97 -10.53 20.72
C THR A 127 2.67 -11.26 21.04
N LYS A 128 2.50 -11.55 22.33
CA LYS A 128 1.24 -11.97 22.97
C LYS A 128 0.62 -10.78 23.68
N GLY A 129 -0.68 -10.79 23.90
CA GLY A 129 -1.30 -9.74 24.69
C GLY A 129 -2.83 -9.79 24.75
N ASN A 130 -3.35 -9.27 25.85
CA ASN A 130 -4.77 -8.99 25.98
C ASN A 130 -5.18 -7.83 25.07
N LEU A 131 -6.39 -7.94 24.52
CA LEU A 131 -7.08 -6.78 23.96
C LEU A 131 -7.42 -5.83 25.11
N ASN A 132 -7.25 -4.53 24.84
CA ASN A 132 -7.59 -3.49 25.80
C ASN A 132 -9.10 -3.47 26.09
N ALA A 133 -9.51 -2.70 27.11
CA ALA A 133 -10.91 -2.64 27.54
C ALA A 133 -11.89 -2.25 26.43
N THR A 134 -11.45 -1.46 25.44
CA THR A 134 -12.28 -1.06 24.30
C THR A 134 -12.49 -2.18 23.28
N LEU A 135 -11.50 -3.07 23.09
CA LEU A 135 -11.52 -4.09 22.03
C LEU A 135 -11.83 -5.50 22.52
N LYS A 136 -11.60 -5.78 23.79
CA LYS A 136 -11.96 -7.07 24.40
C LYS A 136 -13.46 -7.28 24.21
N ASN A 137 -13.82 -8.38 23.55
CA ASN A 137 -15.19 -8.75 23.20
C ASN A 137 -15.93 -7.70 22.35
N ASN A 138 -15.21 -6.84 21.63
CA ASN A 138 -15.80 -5.80 20.76
C ASN A 138 -14.98 -5.60 19.48
N ASN A 139 -14.32 -6.66 19.00
CA ASN A 139 -13.48 -6.64 17.80
C ASN A 139 -14.19 -7.26 16.60
N ALA A 140 -13.96 -6.71 15.41
CA ALA A 140 -14.67 -7.10 14.20
C ALA A 140 -13.78 -7.27 12.96
N SER A 141 -12.53 -6.82 13.01
CA SER A 141 -11.57 -7.02 11.92
C SER A 141 -10.12 -6.94 12.40
N HIS A 142 -9.18 -7.52 11.64
CA HIS A 142 -7.76 -7.32 11.86
C HIS A 142 -7.01 -7.15 10.55
N ARG A 143 -5.90 -6.39 10.59
CA ARG A 143 -5.01 -6.22 9.45
C ARG A 143 -3.59 -6.64 9.81
N ILE A 144 -3.04 -7.56 9.03
CA ILE A 144 -1.65 -7.97 9.11
C ILE A 144 -0.81 -7.01 8.26
N GLY A 145 0.11 -6.30 8.93
CA GLY A 145 0.86 -5.19 8.36
C GLY A 145 0.17 -3.83 8.54
N ALA A 146 0.93 -2.75 8.32
CA ALA A 146 0.36 -1.41 8.27
C ALA A 146 -0.72 -1.32 7.18
N ALA A 147 -1.64 -0.35 7.29
CA ALA A 147 -2.41 0.06 6.11
C ALA A 147 -1.41 0.30 4.98
N PRO A 148 -1.75 0.00 3.71
CA PRO A 148 -1.00 0.61 2.63
C PRO A 148 -0.98 2.10 2.93
N ALA A 149 0.21 2.64 3.18
CA ALA A 149 0.36 4.05 3.46
C ALA A 149 -0.30 4.77 2.29
N SER A 150 -1.19 5.70 2.59
CA SER A 150 -1.77 6.55 1.57
C SER A 150 -1.57 7.98 1.98
N VAL A 151 -1.15 8.77 1.01
CA VAL A 151 -0.93 10.20 1.21
C VAL A 151 -2.08 10.91 0.54
N ARG A 152 -2.73 11.84 1.24
CA ARG A 152 -3.82 12.63 0.67
C ARG A 152 -3.28 13.67 -0.31
N GLY A 153 -4.00 13.84 -1.41
CA GLY A 153 -3.79 14.91 -2.36
C GLY A 153 -5.11 15.42 -2.93
N ILE A 154 -5.01 16.44 -3.77
CA ILE A 154 -6.14 17.03 -4.51
C ILE A 154 -5.73 17.32 -5.95
N ASP A 155 -6.67 17.58 -6.82
CA ASP A 155 -6.41 18.17 -8.12
C ASP A 155 -7.36 19.34 -8.39
N VAL A 156 -6.86 20.32 -9.14
CA VAL A 156 -7.52 21.62 -9.30
C VAL A 156 -7.34 22.20 -10.71
N SER A 157 -8.32 22.98 -11.15
CA SER A 157 -8.33 23.77 -12.38
C SER A 157 -9.00 25.13 -12.16
N ASP A 158 -9.20 25.85 -13.25
CA ASP A 158 -10.08 27.02 -13.37
C ASP A 158 -11.54 26.82 -12.92
N ASN A 159 -12.02 25.58 -12.81
CA ASN A 159 -13.35 25.25 -12.30
C ASN A 159 -13.45 25.41 -10.77
N ASN A 160 -12.32 25.47 -10.07
CA ASN A 160 -12.32 25.63 -8.62
C ASN A 160 -12.25 27.10 -8.23
N SER A 161 -12.87 27.43 -7.08
CA SER A 161 -12.65 28.70 -6.41
C SER A 161 -11.19 28.85 -5.95
N THR A 162 -10.81 30.05 -5.49
CA THR A 162 -9.45 30.27 -4.98
C THR A 162 -9.15 29.33 -3.80
N ILE A 163 -8.09 28.54 -3.95
CA ILE A 163 -7.71 27.51 -2.98
C ILE A 163 -6.94 28.13 -1.81
N ASP A 164 -7.43 27.92 -0.59
CA ASP A 164 -6.66 28.13 0.63
C ASP A 164 -5.69 26.96 0.85
N TRP A 165 -4.48 27.10 0.29
CA TRP A 165 -3.45 26.06 0.37
C TRP A 165 -2.95 25.79 1.79
N ALA A 166 -3.00 26.78 2.69
CA ALA A 166 -2.59 26.61 4.09
C ALA A 166 -3.60 25.72 4.82
N SER A 167 -4.90 25.97 4.61
CA SER A 167 -5.97 25.12 5.13
C SER A 167 -5.90 23.70 4.57
N GLN A 168 -5.67 23.54 3.26
CA GLN A 168 -5.49 22.21 2.65
C GLN A 168 -4.30 21.45 3.25
N LYS A 169 -3.16 22.13 3.44
CA LYS A 169 -1.97 21.55 4.09
C LYS A 169 -2.29 21.11 5.52
N ALA A 170 -2.95 21.96 6.31
CA ALA A 170 -3.36 21.66 7.67
C ALA A 170 -4.32 20.47 7.73
N ALA A 171 -5.25 20.38 6.77
CA ALA A 171 -6.18 19.26 6.61
C ALA A 171 -5.51 17.94 6.18
N GLY A 172 -4.20 17.92 5.89
CA GLY A 172 -3.47 16.69 5.59
C GLY A 172 -3.14 16.49 4.12
N VAL A 173 -3.45 17.44 3.22
CA VAL A 173 -3.01 17.40 1.82
C VAL A 173 -1.50 17.49 1.76
N ARG A 174 -0.87 16.62 0.95
CA ARG A 174 0.58 16.57 0.78
C ARG A 174 1.01 16.54 -0.67
N PHE A 175 0.12 16.25 -1.61
CA PHE A 175 0.32 16.58 -3.01
C PHE A 175 -0.87 17.25 -3.69
N ALA A 176 -0.62 17.93 -4.79
CA ALA A 176 -1.66 18.45 -5.68
C ALA A 176 -1.27 18.32 -7.16
N TYR A 177 -2.25 18.12 -8.04
CA TYR A 177 -2.09 18.35 -9.48
C TYR A 177 -2.85 19.61 -9.88
N ALA A 178 -2.24 20.49 -10.68
CA ALA A 178 -2.91 21.67 -11.22
C ALA A 178 -3.03 21.54 -12.74
N LYS A 179 -4.21 21.83 -13.30
CA LYS A 179 -4.40 21.85 -14.76
C LYS A 179 -3.49 22.93 -15.33
N ALA A 180 -2.68 22.56 -16.32
CA ALA A 180 -1.80 23.50 -17.02
C ALA A 180 -2.35 23.87 -18.39
N SER A 181 -2.86 22.88 -19.12
CA SER A 181 -3.25 23.06 -20.52
C SER A 181 -4.30 22.06 -20.96
N GLU A 182 -4.95 22.40 -22.07
CA GLU A 182 -5.90 21.56 -22.78
C GLU A 182 -5.65 21.63 -24.29
N GLY A 183 -5.59 20.46 -24.93
CA GLY A 183 -5.34 20.37 -26.37
C GLY A 183 -3.99 20.97 -26.78
N SER A 184 -3.99 21.93 -27.71
CA SER A 184 -2.73 22.53 -28.21
C SER A 184 -2.78 24.05 -28.28
N THR A 185 -3.80 24.65 -27.68
CA THR A 185 -4.10 26.09 -27.84
C THR A 185 -4.54 26.76 -26.54
N TRP A 186 -4.93 26.00 -25.51
CA TRP A 186 -5.49 26.58 -24.30
C TRP A 186 -4.65 26.27 -23.07
N THR A 187 -4.40 27.31 -22.26
CA THR A 187 -3.72 27.23 -20.97
C THR A 187 -4.69 27.60 -19.86
N ASP A 188 -4.61 26.90 -18.74
CA ASP A 188 -5.45 27.20 -17.58
C ASP A 188 -5.03 28.54 -16.94
N PRO A 189 -5.92 29.55 -16.87
CA PRO A 189 -5.59 30.87 -16.35
C PRO A 189 -5.26 30.87 -14.85
N THR A 190 -5.62 29.81 -14.14
CA THR A 190 -5.37 29.63 -12.71
C THR A 190 -4.13 28.79 -12.40
N PHE A 191 -3.51 28.17 -13.42
CA PHE A 191 -2.37 27.27 -13.26
C PHE A 191 -1.27 27.87 -12.39
N SER A 192 -0.77 29.07 -12.75
CA SER A 192 0.33 29.72 -12.02
C SER A 192 0.00 29.94 -10.54
N ARG A 193 -1.24 30.33 -10.22
CA ARG A 193 -1.69 30.52 -8.83
C ARG A 193 -1.75 29.18 -8.09
N ASN A 194 -2.31 28.15 -8.70
CA ASN A 194 -2.47 26.83 -8.08
C ASN A 194 -1.13 26.10 -7.91
N TYR A 195 -0.31 26.10 -8.95
CA TYR A 195 1.01 25.47 -8.94
C TYR A 195 1.96 26.16 -7.95
N ASN A 196 2.04 27.50 -7.94
CA ASN A 196 2.93 28.18 -6.99
C ASN A 196 2.35 28.22 -5.57
N GLY A 197 1.03 28.39 -5.42
CA GLY A 197 0.36 28.40 -4.12
C GLY A 197 0.52 27.09 -3.35
N SER A 198 0.33 25.95 -4.02
CA SER A 198 0.58 24.63 -3.42
C SER A 198 2.03 24.47 -2.98
N ARG A 199 3.00 24.92 -3.80
CA ARG A 199 4.41 24.86 -3.43
C ARG A 199 4.74 25.68 -2.20
N ASN A 200 4.25 26.91 -2.15
CA ASN A 200 4.51 27.84 -1.05
C ASN A 200 3.95 27.29 0.28
N ALA A 201 2.85 26.54 0.24
CA ALA A 201 2.33 25.79 1.39
C ALA A 201 3.08 24.48 1.72
N GLY A 202 4.18 24.19 1.01
CA GLY A 202 4.99 22.98 1.20
C GLY A 202 4.32 21.69 0.73
N ILE A 203 3.41 21.78 -0.25
CA ILE A 203 2.75 20.63 -0.89
C ILE A 203 3.57 20.22 -2.13
N ILE A 204 3.73 18.92 -2.34
CA ILE A 204 4.34 18.35 -3.55
C ILE A 204 3.37 18.56 -4.71
N ARG A 205 3.82 18.99 -5.88
CA ARG A 205 2.89 19.41 -6.94
C ARG A 205 3.25 18.83 -8.29
N GLY A 206 2.23 18.56 -9.08
CA GLY A 206 2.34 18.21 -10.50
C GLY A 206 1.47 19.12 -11.34
N ALA A 207 1.66 19.05 -12.64
CA ALA A 207 0.79 19.66 -13.63
C ALA A 207 0.09 18.56 -14.43
N TYR A 208 -1.12 18.82 -14.91
CA TYR A 208 -1.79 17.90 -15.83
C TYR A 208 -2.25 18.57 -17.12
N HIS A 209 -2.38 17.76 -18.16
CA HIS A 209 -2.80 18.14 -19.48
C HIS A 209 -4.09 17.41 -19.85
N PHE A 210 -5.17 18.15 -20.13
CA PHE A 210 -6.42 17.56 -20.63
C PHE A 210 -6.31 17.30 -22.14
N ALA A 211 -6.33 16.04 -22.53
CA ALA A 211 -6.11 15.63 -23.91
C ALA A 211 -7.26 16.10 -24.82
N ASN A 212 -6.91 16.59 -26.00
CA ASN A 212 -7.86 16.72 -27.11
C ASN A 212 -7.33 16.01 -28.37
N PRO A 213 -7.42 14.67 -28.44
CA PRO A 213 -6.88 13.90 -29.54
C PRO A 213 -7.43 14.25 -30.93
N ALA A 214 -8.58 14.92 -31.04
CA ALA A 214 -9.11 15.40 -32.32
C ALA A 214 -8.35 16.64 -32.85
N GLY A 215 -7.83 17.49 -31.95
CA GLY A 215 -7.27 18.79 -32.32
C GLY A 215 -5.80 18.76 -32.79
N ALA A 216 -4.97 17.87 -32.24
CA ALA A 216 -3.54 17.79 -32.60
C ALA A 216 -2.95 16.41 -32.30
N SER A 217 -1.73 16.14 -32.78
CA SER A 217 -1.01 14.91 -32.47
C SER A 217 -0.61 14.82 -30.99
N GLY A 218 -0.42 13.61 -30.45
CA GLY A 218 0.02 13.42 -29.07
C GLY A 218 1.37 14.08 -28.80
N LYS A 219 2.28 14.05 -29.78
CA LYS A 219 3.55 14.78 -29.71
C LYS A 219 3.34 16.29 -29.56
N THR A 220 2.49 16.87 -30.40
CA THR A 220 2.20 18.31 -30.37
C THR A 220 1.60 18.74 -29.02
N GLN A 221 0.71 17.93 -28.44
CA GLN A 221 0.13 18.24 -27.13
C GLN A 221 1.12 18.04 -25.99
N ALA A 222 2.04 17.07 -26.07
CA ALA A 222 3.13 16.95 -25.12
C ALA A 222 4.06 18.16 -25.17
N ASP A 223 4.42 18.63 -26.37
CA ASP A 223 5.22 19.84 -26.59
C ASP A 223 4.53 21.08 -25.98
N PHE A 224 3.23 21.22 -26.23
CA PHE A 224 2.43 22.31 -25.69
C PHE A 224 2.35 22.24 -24.16
N PHE A 225 2.07 21.06 -23.60
CA PHE A 225 2.00 20.87 -22.15
C PHE A 225 3.31 21.23 -21.46
N ILE A 226 4.45 20.71 -21.95
CA ILE A 226 5.77 20.98 -21.38
C ILE A 226 6.07 22.48 -21.37
N SER A 227 5.83 23.16 -22.49
CA SER A 227 6.08 24.61 -22.63
C SER A 227 5.18 25.48 -21.76
N HIS A 228 4.05 24.96 -21.27
CA HIS A 228 3.07 25.71 -20.48
C HIS A 228 2.87 25.15 -19.06
N GLY A 229 3.90 24.51 -18.50
CA GLY A 229 3.91 24.15 -17.07
C GLY A 229 4.00 22.66 -16.77
N GLY A 230 3.99 21.82 -17.81
CA GLY A 230 4.12 20.37 -17.70
C GLY A 230 5.54 19.86 -17.41
N GLY A 231 6.54 20.74 -17.41
CA GLY A 231 7.93 20.37 -17.15
C GLY A 231 8.16 19.75 -15.76
N TRP A 232 9.17 18.89 -15.67
CA TRP A 232 9.57 18.17 -14.47
C TRP A 232 10.98 18.55 -14.01
N ARG A 233 11.22 18.44 -12.70
CA ARG A 233 12.56 18.53 -12.11
C ARG A 233 12.67 17.69 -10.85
N ALA A 234 13.84 17.12 -10.62
CA ALA A 234 14.16 16.32 -9.43
C ALA A 234 14.46 17.20 -8.19
N ASP A 235 13.46 17.97 -7.73
CA ASP A 235 13.60 18.90 -6.59
C ASP A 235 12.90 18.43 -5.30
N GLY A 236 12.30 17.24 -5.32
CA GLY A 236 11.54 16.64 -4.22
C GLY A 236 10.10 17.13 -4.10
N TYR A 237 9.70 18.04 -4.98
CA TYR A 237 8.43 18.75 -4.93
C TYR A 237 7.71 18.82 -6.28
N THR A 238 8.33 18.45 -7.39
CA THR A 238 7.70 18.39 -8.71
C THR A 238 7.45 16.95 -9.13
N LEU A 239 6.17 16.58 -9.21
CA LEU A 239 5.71 15.29 -9.75
C LEU A 239 5.87 15.27 -11.27
N PRO A 240 6.05 14.09 -11.89
CA PRO A 240 5.95 13.99 -13.34
C PRO A 240 4.59 14.49 -13.81
N GLY A 241 4.55 15.14 -14.96
CA GLY A 241 3.31 15.62 -15.56
C GLY A 241 2.32 14.49 -15.77
N ALA A 242 1.02 14.80 -15.72
CA ALA A 242 -0.05 13.85 -15.97
C ALA A 242 -0.73 14.14 -17.32
N LEU A 243 -0.98 13.08 -18.07
CA LEU A 243 -1.86 13.08 -19.24
C LEU A 243 -3.24 12.63 -18.77
N ASP A 244 -4.20 13.54 -18.85
CA ASP A 244 -5.61 13.29 -18.58
C ASP A 244 -6.32 12.89 -19.88
N VAL A 245 -6.77 11.63 -19.92
CA VAL A 245 -7.50 11.05 -21.04
C VAL A 245 -8.85 10.51 -20.58
N GLU A 246 -9.88 11.31 -20.84
CA GLU A 246 -11.26 11.03 -20.51
C GLU A 246 -12.26 11.68 -21.50
N GLY A 247 -13.55 11.63 -21.16
CA GLY A 247 -14.61 12.20 -21.98
C GLY A 247 -15.00 11.29 -23.15
N THR A 248 -14.79 11.74 -24.39
CA THR A 248 -15.15 10.98 -25.60
C THR A 248 -13.94 10.24 -26.19
N CYS A 249 -14.17 9.39 -27.20
CA CYS A 249 -13.08 8.80 -27.98
C CYS A 249 -12.61 9.71 -29.14
N TYR A 250 -13.15 10.93 -29.26
CA TYR A 250 -12.72 11.92 -30.26
C TYR A 250 -12.78 11.43 -31.72
N GLY A 251 -13.73 10.54 -32.02
CA GLY A 251 -13.87 9.91 -33.34
C GLY A 251 -12.71 9.00 -33.76
N LYS A 252 -11.81 8.64 -32.82
CA LYS A 252 -10.70 7.74 -33.09
C LYS A 252 -11.12 6.29 -32.94
N THR A 253 -10.50 5.42 -33.73
CA THR A 253 -10.45 3.98 -33.46
C THR A 253 -9.53 3.71 -32.27
N ASP A 254 -9.72 2.56 -31.61
CA ASP A 254 -8.86 2.09 -30.52
C ASP A 254 -7.37 2.17 -30.87
N ALA A 255 -6.99 1.66 -32.05
CA ALA A 255 -5.61 1.68 -32.51
C ALA A 255 -5.07 3.10 -32.72
N ALA A 256 -5.89 4.02 -33.23
CA ALA A 256 -5.51 5.41 -33.42
C ALA A 256 -5.37 6.14 -32.08
N MET A 257 -6.24 5.86 -31.11
CA MET A 257 -6.13 6.42 -29.76
C MET A 257 -4.88 5.90 -29.04
N VAL A 258 -4.61 4.59 -29.09
CA VAL A 258 -3.40 3.99 -28.52
C VAL A 258 -2.13 4.60 -29.15
N SER A 259 -2.11 4.78 -30.47
CA SER A 259 -0.99 5.42 -31.17
C SER A 259 -0.79 6.87 -30.71
N TRP A 260 -1.89 7.61 -30.54
CA TRP A 260 -1.87 8.98 -30.05
C TRP A 260 -1.29 9.09 -28.63
N ILE A 261 -1.75 8.25 -27.70
CA ILE A 261 -1.25 8.21 -26.31
C ILE A 261 0.24 7.82 -26.31
N LYS A 262 0.65 6.85 -27.12
CA LYS A 262 2.07 6.49 -27.27
C LYS A 262 2.93 7.67 -27.70
N ALA A 263 2.46 8.46 -28.67
CA ALA A 263 3.19 9.63 -29.16
C ALA A 263 3.36 10.70 -28.06
N PHE A 264 2.31 10.97 -27.27
CA PHE A 264 2.40 11.89 -26.14
C PHE A 264 3.40 11.39 -25.08
N VAL A 265 3.25 10.14 -24.65
CA VAL A 265 4.10 9.52 -23.62
C VAL A 265 5.56 9.48 -24.05
N ALA A 266 5.82 9.14 -25.31
CA ALA A 266 7.18 9.08 -25.86
C ALA A 266 7.83 10.47 -25.90
N GLU A 267 7.12 11.49 -26.38
CA GLU A 267 7.65 12.86 -26.43
C GLU A 267 7.90 13.42 -25.04
N TYR A 268 6.96 13.23 -24.11
CA TYR A 268 7.12 13.69 -22.74
C TYR A 268 8.33 13.03 -22.07
N LYS A 269 8.49 11.72 -22.24
CA LYS A 269 9.64 10.98 -21.72
C LYS A 269 10.96 11.41 -22.35
N LEU A 270 10.96 11.69 -23.65
CA LEU A 270 12.14 12.18 -24.37
C LEU A 270 12.64 13.51 -23.81
N LYS A 271 11.72 14.44 -23.51
CA LYS A 271 12.07 15.80 -23.07
C LYS A 271 12.29 15.94 -21.57
N GLU A 272 11.49 15.25 -20.76
CA GLU A 272 11.50 15.41 -19.30
C GLU A 272 12.24 14.29 -18.57
N GLY A 273 12.67 13.24 -19.29
CA GLY A 273 13.32 12.07 -18.69
C GLY A 273 12.41 11.23 -17.78
N ARG A 274 11.10 11.52 -17.76
CA ARG A 274 10.08 10.84 -16.96
C ARG A 274 8.94 10.37 -17.85
N THR A 275 8.40 9.18 -17.58
CA THR A 275 7.09 8.80 -18.14
C THR A 275 6.01 9.64 -17.44
N PRO A 276 5.07 10.26 -18.18
CA PRO A 276 3.97 10.98 -17.55
C PRO A 276 3.04 10.00 -16.82
N VAL A 277 2.34 10.49 -15.81
CA VAL A 277 1.22 9.76 -15.19
C VAL A 277 0.06 9.74 -16.18
N ILE A 278 -0.67 8.62 -16.28
CA ILE A 278 -1.90 8.56 -17.09
C ILE A 278 -3.08 8.63 -16.14
N TYR A 279 -3.89 9.68 -16.25
CA TYR A 279 -5.17 9.79 -15.59
C TYR A 279 -6.27 9.25 -16.51
N THR A 280 -7.12 8.37 -15.99
CA THR A 280 -8.29 7.84 -16.71
C THR A 280 -9.25 7.09 -15.77
N ASN A 281 -10.38 6.66 -16.31
CA ASN A 281 -11.30 5.71 -15.68
C ASN A 281 -11.42 4.42 -16.50
N ARG A 282 -12.01 3.38 -15.89
CA ARG A 282 -12.10 2.05 -16.51
C ARG A 282 -12.90 2.06 -17.82
N SER A 283 -14.07 2.68 -17.84
CA SER A 283 -14.96 2.65 -19.02
C SER A 283 -14.27 3.31 -20.20
N TRP A 284 -13.77 4.54 -20.02
CA TRP A 284 -13.10 5.27 -21.09
C TRP A 284 -11.92 4.49 -21.66
N TRP A 285 -11.09 3.88 -20.79
CA TRP A 285 -9.95 3.10 -21.27
C TRP A 285 -10.38 1.87 -22.05
N GLN A 286 -11.46 1.19 -21.65
CA GLN A 286 -11.99 0.05 -22.38
C GLN A 286 -12.56 0.48 -23.73
N ASP A 287 -13.40 1.51 -23.73
CA ASP A 287 -14.18 1.94 -24.88
C ASP A 287 -13.34 2.65 -25.94
N CYS A 288 -12.33 3.43 -25.53
CA CYS A 288 -11.55 4.26 -26.44
C CYS A 288 -10.17 3.69 -26.78
N THR A 289 -9.72 2.61 -26.13
CA THR A 289 -8.41 2.01 -26.40
C THR A 289 -8.46 0.50 -26.66
N GLY A 290 -9.65 -0.11 -26.67
CA GLY A 290 -9.80 -1.55 -26.74
C GLY A 290 -9.20 -2.25 -25.51
N ASN A 291 -9.24 -1.59 -24.35
CA ASN A 291 -8.59 -2.03 -23.10
C ASN A 291 -7.08 -2.33 -23.26
N SER A 292 -6.36 -1.48 -24.00
CA SER A 292 -4.96 -1.71 -24.35
C SER A 292 -4.06 -1.93 -23.13
N THR A 293 -3.19 -2.93 -23.21
CA THR A 293 -2.18 -3.24 -22.18
C THR A 293 -0.86 -2.52 -22.41
N ALA A 294 -0.71 -1.73 -23.48
CA ALA A 294 0.57 -1.14 -23.89
C ALA A 294 1.21 -0.19 -22.88
N PHE A 295 0.47 0.22 -21.84
CA PHE A 295 0.87 1.24 -20.88
C PHE A 295 0.93 0.74 -19.44
N HIS A 296 0.82 -0.57 -19.19
CA HIS A 296 0.76 -1.18 -17.86
C HIS A 296 1.93 -0.84 -16.92
N SER A 297 3.05 -0.35 -17.47
CA SER A 297 4.25 0.09 -16.74
C SER A 297 4.25 1.60 -16.40
N SER A 298 3.33 2.38 -16.96
CA SER A 298 3.15 3.80 -16.63
C SER A 298 2.49 3.95 -15.26
N ALA A 299 2.75 5.06 -14.57
CA ALA A 299 2.02 5.37 -13.35
C ALA A 299 0.55 5.66 -13.71
N LEU A 300 -0.37 4.93 -13.10
CA LEU A 300 -1.81 5.13 -13.27
C LEU A 300 -2.36 6.05 -12.18
N TRP A 301 -3.05 7.11 -12.60
CA TRP A 301 -3.96 7.89 -11.76
C TRP A 301 -5.38 7.47 -12.12
N PHE A 302 -5.99 6.68 -11.25
CA PHE A 302 -7.26 6.03 -11.54
C PHE A 302 -8.43 6.80 -10.92
N ALA A 303 -9.42 7.15 -11.72
CA ALA A 303 -10.65 7.79 -11.27
C ALA A 303 -11.75 6.76 -11.01
N HIS A 304 -12.20 6.66 -9.76
CA HIS A 304 -13.38 5.88 -9.38
C HIS A 304 -13.94 6.32 -8.01
N PRO A 305 -15.25 6.62 -7.89
CA PRO A 305 -15.80 7.42 -6.78
C PRO A 305 -15.93 6.70 -5.41
N THR A 306 -15.73 5.39 -5.32
CA THR A 306 -16.01 4.65 -4.07
C THR A 306 -14.92 3.64 -3.69
N THR A 307 -14.56 2.78 -4.64
CA THR A 307 -13.51 1.75 -4.46
C THR A 307 -12.66 1.66 -5.72
N VAL A 308 -11.37 1.33 -5.63
CA VAL A 308 -10.51 1.23 -6.82
C VAL A 308 -11.01 0.17 -7.83
N GLY A 309 -11.79 -0.83 -7.37
CA GLY A 309 -12.35 -1.84 -8.24
C GLY A 309 -11.30 -2.55 -9.10
N THR A 310 -11.72 -3.00 -10.29
CA THR A 310 -10.83 -3.64 -11.26
C THR A 310 -10.18 -2.57 -12.15
N LEU A 311 -8.85 -2.57 -12.25
CA LEU A 311 -8.10 -1.65 -13.10
C LEU A 311 -8.21 -2.04 -14.60
N PRO A 312 -8.16 -1.06 -15.52
CA PRO A 312 -8.10 -1.33 -16.95
C PRO A 312 -6.67 -1.70 -17.40
N GLY A 313 -6.49 -2.04 -18.68
CA GLY A 313 -5.18 -1.99 -19.36
C GLY A 313 -4.04 -2.81 -18.75
N GLY A 314 -4.33 -3.83 -17.95
CA GLY A 314 -3.32 -4.69 -17.32
C GLY A 314 -2.52 -4.02 -16.20
N TRP A 315 -2.90 -2.84 -15.71
CA TRP A 315 -2.26 -2.25 -14.54
C TRP A 315 -2.46 -3.12 -13.30
N ALA A 316 -1.34 -3.50 -12.66
CA ALA A 316 -1.39 -4.29 -11.42
C ALA A 316 -1.84 -3.45 -10.21
N LYS A 317 -1.61 -2.14 -10.24
CA LYS A 317 -1.99 -1.19 -9.20
C LYS A 317 -2.12 0.23 -9.75
N GLN A 318 -2.96 1.04 -9.12
CA GLN A 318 -2.92 2.49 -9.27
C GLN A 318 -1.75 3.08 -8.47
N THR A 319 -1.18 4.16 -8.98
CA THR A 319 -0.21 5.02 -8.28
C THR A 319 -0.92 6.14 -7.53
N ILE A 320 -1.94 6.74 -8.16
CA ILE A 320 -2.86 7.70 -7.53
C ILE A 320 -4.29 7.23 -7.75
N TRP A 321 -5.16 7.40 -6.75
CA TRP A 321 -6.59 7.13 -6.85
C TRP A 321 -7.37 8.41 -6.57
N GLN A 322 -8.14 8.89 -7.55
CA GLN A 322 -9.17 9.92 -7.35
C GLN A 322 -10.44 9.25 -6.86
N TYR A 323 -10.84 9.55 -5.62
CA TYR A 323 -11.84 8.79 -4.88
C TYR A 323 -13.13 9.56 -4.59
N GLY A 324 -13.27 10.77 -5.10
CA GLY A 324 -14.48 11.57 -4.95
C GLY A 324 -14.17 13.06 -4.82
N ILE A 325 -15.21 13.83 -4.52
CA ILE A 325 -15.17 15.29 -4.47
C ILE A 325 -15.54 15.75 -3.06
N SER A 326 -14.83 16.76 -2.56
CA SER A 326 -15.16 17.44 -1.31
C SER A 326 -15.12 18.95 -1.52
N ASN A 327 -16.22 19.64 -1.22
CA ASN A 327 -16.38 21.08 -1.43
C ASN A 327 -15.99 21.53 -2.85
N GLY A 328 -16.36 20.74 -3.85
CA GLY A 328 -16.06 21.02 -5.26
C GLY A 328 -14.60 20.83 -5.66
N ILE A 329 -13.79 20.14 -4.84
CA ILE A 329 -12.39 19.80 -5.14
C ILE A 329 -12.22 18.28 -5.16
N ASP A 330 -11.64 17.76 -6.23
CA ASP A 330 -11.32 16.35 -6.38
C ASP A 330 -10.30 15.88 -5.34
N GLN A 331 -10.56 14.71 -4.77
CA GLN A 331 -9.79 14.14 -3.66
C GLN A 331 -9.01 12.92 -4.13
N ASN A 332 -7.72 12.91 -3.80
CA ASN A 332 -6.79 11.89 -4.26
C ASN A 332 -6.06 11.19 -3.11
N LYS A 333 -5.64 9.95 -3.38
CA LYS A 333 -4.72 9.18 -2.53
C LYS A 333 -3.57 8.64 -3.37
N PHE A 334 -2.34 9.01 -3.02
CA PHE A 334 -1.16 8.33 -3.53
C PHE A 334 -1.02 6.97 -2.83
N ASN A 335 -0.75 5.92 -3.60
CA ASN A 335 -0.57 4.55 -3.12
C ASN A 335 0.87 4.34 -2.61
N GLY A 336 1.16 4.90 -1.43
CA GLY A 336 2.43 4.78 -0.76
C GLY A 336 2.60 5.79 0.38
N SER A 337 3.75 5.72 1.05
CA SER A 337 4.11 6.65 2.13
C SER A 337 4.48 8.03 1.61
N LEU A 338 4.58 9.02 2.50
CA LEU A 338 5.10 10.35 2.14
C LEU A 338 6.54 10.28 1.61
N THR A 339 7.36 9.35 2.12
CA THR A 339 8.69 9.09 1.60
C THR A 339 8.64 8.55 0.18
N ALA A 340 7.75 7.58 -0.09
CA ALA A 340 7.55 7.04 -1.44
C ALA A 340 7.02 8.09 -2.42
N LEU A 341 6.16 9.02 -1.97
CA LEU A 341 5.69 10.14 -2.77
C LEU A 341 6.83 11.11 -3.12
N LYS A 342 7.70 11.44 -2.16
CA LYS A 342 8.89 12.27 -2.41
C LYS A 342 9.87 11.59 -3.37
N ALA A 343 10.10 10.30 -3.19
CA ALA A 343 10.88 9.47 -4.11
C ALA A 343 10.28 9.46 -5.53
N PHE A 344 8.95 9.33 -5.62
CA PHE A 344 8.24 9.43 -6.89
C PHE A 344 8.39 10.81 -7.56
N ALA A 345 8.35 11.90 -6.79
CA ALA A 345 8.66 13.24 -7.30
C ALA A 345 10.12 13.34 -7.78
N ASN A 346 11.07 12.79 -7.01
CA ASN A 346 12.50 12.84 -7.28
C ASN A 346 13.02 11.89 -8.35
N ASN A 347 12.25 10.88 -8.76
CA ASN A 347 12.72 9.77 -9.59
C ASN A 347 13.85 8.96 -8.91
N SER A 348 13.73 8.70 -7.60
CA SER A 348 14.76 8.06 -6.76
C SER A 348 14.27 6.83 -6.04
#